data_AF-A0A1E8TTX5-F1
#
_entry.id   AF-A0A1E8TTX5-F1
#
_cell.length_a   1.000
_cell.length_b   1.000
_cell.length_c   1.000
_cell.angle_alpha   90.00
_cell.angle_beta   90.00
_cell.angle_gamma   90.00
#
_symmetry.space_group_name_H-M   'P 1'
#
loop_
_entity.id
_entity.type
_entity.pdbx_description
1 polymer ?
#
loop_
_entity_poly.entity_id
_entity_poly.type
_entity_poly.pdbx_seq_one_letter_code
_entity_poly.pdbx_strand_id
1 'polypeptide(L)'
;MLHNAFAYVTRKFFKSLVIFLIILLMASLSLVGLSIKGATAKASQETFKNITNSFSMQINRRVNQGTPRGAGNIKGEDIKKITENKAIESYIKRINAIGDLTGYELIETPETKKNLTADRAQRFGSSLMITGVNDSSKEDKFVSGSYKLVEGEHLTNNDKYQILMHKDLAEKHGWKVGDRVTLNSNIYDADNEKGAKETVEVTIKGLFDGHNKSAVTYSQELYENTAITDIHTAAQLYGYTEDTAIYGDATFFVAGDKNLDSVMQELGSINGINWKMYSLIKSSSNYPALEQSISGMYKMANLLFWGSLSFSVLLLALLLTLWINARRKEVGILLSIGLKQASILGQFITEAVMIAIPALISAYFLANYTARAIGNTVLANVTSDVAKQASKAAQASNLGGGAEVDGFSKTLSSLDISIQSSDFAIVFVLGLVLVVLVMALASSNLLFKQPKELLLDSE
;
A
#
# COMPACT_ATOMS: atom_id res chain seq x y z
N MET A 1 -29.59 -22.01 38.54
CA MET A 1 -29.58 -21.04 37.41
C MET A 1 -29.18 -21.71 36.09
N LEU A 2 -28.03 -22.40 36.00
CA LEU A 2 -27.59 -23.10 34.77
C LEU A 2 -28.59 -24.13 34.21
N HIS A 3 -29.18 -24.98 35.06
CA HIS A 3 -30.19 -25.96 34.63
C HIS A 3 -31.42 -25.29 34.01
N ASN A 4 -31.92 -24.22 34.64
CA ASN A 4 -33.09 -23.46 34.15
C ASN A 4 -32.77 -22.73 32.84
N ALA A 5 -31.55 -22.18 32.71
CA ALA A 5 -31.09 -21.55 31.48
C ALA A 5 -31.01 -22.55 30.32
N PHE A 6 -30.44 -23.74 30.56
CA PHE A 6 -30.35 -24.80 29.56
C PHE A 6 -31.74 -25.29 29.12
N ALA A 7 -32.64 -25.54 30.06
CA ALA A 7 -34.03 -25.93 29.76
C ALA A 7 -34.78 -24.85 28.96
N TYR A 8 -34.49 -23.57 29.22
CA TYR A 8 -35.09 -22.47 28.48
C TYR A 8 -34.57 -22.37 27.04
N VAL A 9 -33.25 -22.44 26.86
CA VAL A 9 -32.58 -22.40 25.54
C VAL A 9 -33.08 -23.53 24.63
N THR A 10 -33.21 -24.75 25.16
CA THR A 10 -33.71 -25.89 24.38
C THR A 10 -35.21 -25.78 24.07
N ARG A 11 -36.03 -25.30 25.01
CA ARG A 11 -37.48 -25.13 24.81
C ARG A 11 -37.83 -24.01 23.82
N LYS A 12 -37.00 -22.97 23.72
CA LYS A 12 -37.19 -21.83 22.82
C LYS A 12 -36.16 -21.82 21.69
N PHE A 13 -35.97 -22.97 21.05
CA PHE A 13 -34.96 -23.20 20.02
C PHE A 13 -34.87 -22.12 18.94
N PHE A 14 -36.00 -21.71 18.34
CA PHE A 14 -35.98 -20.67 17.28
C PHE A 14 -35.40 -19.34 17.76
N LYS A 15 -35.74 -18.93 19.00
CA LYS A 15 -35.20 -17.70 19.60
C LYS A 15 -33.69 -17.83 19.84
N SER A 16 -33.28 -18.94 20.43
CA SER A 16 -31.86 -19.21 20.68
C SER A 16 -31.04 -19.28 19.41
N LEU A 17 -31.58 -19.89 18.35
CA LEU A 17 -30.95 -19.98 17.04
C LEU A 17 -30.78 -18.59 16.40
N VAL A 18 -31.79 -17.72 16.48
CA VAL A 18 -31.69 -16.36 15.93
C VAL A 18 -30.60 -15.55 16.65
N ILE A 19 -30.56 -15.54 17.99
CA ILE A 19 -29.47 -14.87 18.74
C ILE A 19 -28.11 -15.46 18.37
N PHE A 20 -28.02 -16.79 18.30
CA PHE A 20 -26.80 -17.49 17.92
C PHE A 20 -26.29 -17.01 16.56
N LEU A 21 -27.16 -16.96 15.54
CA LEU A 21 -26.79 -16.53 14.19
C LEU A 21 -26.34 -15.06 14.15
N ILE A 22 -26.98 -14.18 14.91
CA ILE A 22 -26.59 -12.77 14.96
C ILE A 22 -25.20 -12.62 15.56
N ILE A 23 -24.93 -13.27 16.70
CA ILE A 23 -23.62 -13.23 17.35
C ILE A 23 -22.56 -13.88 16.45
N LEU A 24 -22.90 -14.99 15.80
CA LEU A 24 -22.03 -15.69 14.85
C LEU A 24 -21.63 -14.78 13.67
N LEU A 25 -22.59 -14.12 13.04
CA LEU A 25 -22.36 -13.22 11.91
C LEU A 25 -21.58 -11.96 12.34
N MET A 26 -21.94 -11.37 13.48
CA MET A 26 -21.22 -10.26 14.07
C MET A 26 -19.74 -10.59 14.28
N ALA A 27 -19.47 -11.67 15.01
CA ALA A 27 -18.13 -12.06 15.40
C ALA A 27 -17.32 -12.49 14.18
N SER A 28 -17.91 -13.21 13.22
CA SER A 28 -17.20 -13.60 12.00
C SER A 28 -16.81 -12.40 11.15
N LEU A 29 -17.73 -11.45 10.89
CA LEU A 29 -17.42 -10.22 10.15
C LEU A 29 -16.41 -9.34 10.89
N SER A 30 -16.51 -9.25 12.21
CA SER A 30 -15.52 -8.52 13.03
C SER A 30 -14.13 -9.13 12.94
N LEU A 31 -14.01 -10.46 13.00
CA LEU A 31 -12.74 -11.17 12.84
C LEU A 31 -12.15 -10.99 11.45
N VAL A 32 -12.98 -11.05 10.40
CA VAL A 32 -12.54 -10.77 9.03
C VAL A 32 -12.03 -9.33 8.90
N GLY A 33 -12.74 -8.37 9.48
CA GLY A 33 -12.32 -6.95 9.52
C GLY A 33 -10.95 -6.76 10.18
N LEU A 34 -10.73 -7.34 11.37
CA LEU A 34 -9.44 -7.27 12.06
C LEU A 34 -8.32 -7.99 11.29
N SER A 35 -8.61 -9.15 10.70
CA SER A 35 -7.62 -9.91 9.93
C SER A 35 -7.20 -9.15 8.66
N ILE A 36 -8.12 -8.49 7.97
CA ILE A 36 -7.81 -7.61 6.84
C ILE A 36 -6.94 -6.45 7.32
N LYS A 37 -7.25 -5.84 8.47
CA LYS A 37 -6.46 -4.76 9.06
C LYS A 37 -5.03 -5.21 9.37
N GLY A 38 -4.86 -6.37 9.99
CA GLY A 38 -3.56 -6.96 10.30
C GLY A 38 -2.76 -7.31 9.04
N ALA A 39 -3.39 -7.95 8.06
CA ALA A 39 -2.77 -8.27 6.78
C ALA A 39 -2.34 -7.00 6.02
N THR A 40 -3.18 -5.97 6.04
CA THR A 40 -2.87 -4.65 5.42
C THR A 40 -1.69 -3.99 6.12
N ALA A 41 -1.62 -4.04 7.44
CA ALA A 41 -0.50 -3.51 8.21
C ALA A 41 0.81 -4.26 7.89
N LYS A 42 0.76 -5.58 7.81
CA LYS A 42 1.92 -6.41 7.42
C LYS A 42 2.38 -6.12 5.98
N ALA A 43 1.45 -6.13 5.03
CA ALA A 43 1.75 -5.82 3.62
C ALA A 43 2.28 -4.38 3.45
N SER A 44 1.72 -3.42 4.18
CA SER A 44 2.23 -2.06 4.24
C SER A 44 3.65 -2.03 4.82
N GLN A 45 3.91 -2.71 5.94
CA GLN A 45 5.25 -2.73 6.53
C GLN A 45 6.30 -3.40 5.62
N GLU A 46 5.98 -4.56 5.02
CA GLU A 46 6.90 -5.28 4.13
C GLU A 46 7.16 -4.52 2.83
N THR A 47 6.13 -3.94 2.22
CA THR A 47 6.24 -3.25 0.93
C THR A 47 6.74 -1.81 1.09
N PHE A 48 6.41 -1.13 2.20
CA PHE A 48 6.67 0.29 2.39
C PHE A 48 7.70 0.65 3.45
N LYS A 49 8.31 -0.26 4.22
CA LYS A 49 9.30 0.18 5.23
C LYS A 49 10.32 1.20 4.67
N ASN A 50 10.74 1.02 3.42
CA ASN A 50 11.63 1.94 2.71
C ASN A 50 10.89 3.10 2.00
N ILE A 51 9.64 2.93 1.55
CA ILE A 51 8.86 3.98 0.86
C ILE A 51 8.20 4.96 1.84
N THR A 52 7.55 4.48 2.93
CA THR A 52 6.89 5.33 3.93
C THR A 52 7.87 6.08 4.83
N ASN A 53 9.11 5.61 4.96
CA ASN A 53 10.13 6.27 5.76
C ASN A 53 11.24 6.87 4.91
N SER A 54 10.88 7.39 3.73
CA SER A 54 11.80 8.14 2.88
C SER A 54 11.15 9.40 2.33
N PHE A 55 12.00 10.33 1.92
CA PHE A 55 11.61 11.53 1.19
C PHE A 55 12.60 11.79 0.07
N SER A 56 12.10 12.40 -1.00
CA SER A 56 12.91 12.86 -2.13
C SER A 56 13.13 14.36 -2.04
N MET A 57 14.36 14.79 -2.35
CA MET A 57 14.66 16.17 -2.70
C MET A 57 14.52 16.29 -4.21
N GLN A 58 13.65 17.20 -4.64
CA GLN A 58 13.39 17.52 -6.04
C GLN A 58 13.53 19.02 -6.26
N ILE A 59 13.63 19.47 -7.51
CA ILE A 59 13.62 20.90 -7.83
C ILE A 59 12.24 21.52 -7.56
N ASN A 60 12.23 22.76 -7.05
CA ASN A 60 11.02 23.54 -6.94
C ASN A 60 10.69 24.17 -8.30
N ARG A 61 9.85 23.49 -9.09
CA ARG A 61 9.48 23.91 -10.46
C ARG A 61 8.86 25.31 -10.57
N ARG A 62 8.42 25.93 -9.46
CA ARG A 62 7.91 27.30 -9.47
C ARG A 62 9.01 28.35 -9.66
N VAL A 63 10.25 28.03 -9.27
CA VAL A 63 11.37 28.98 -9.27
C VAL A 63 12.66 28.40 -9.87
N ASN A 64 12.72 27.09 -10.06
CA ASN A 64 13.81 26.38 -10.70
C ASN A 64 13.25 25.53 -11.84
N GLN A 65 13.54 25.91 -13.08
CA GLN A 65 13.04 25.21 -14.27
C GLN A 65 13.76 23.88 -14.52
N GLY A 66 14.90 23.64 -13.88
CA GLY A 66 15.68 22.42 -14.06
C GLY A 66 16.61 22.48 -15.28
N THR A 67 16.85 21.32 -15.88
CA THR A 67 17.56 21.16 -17.16
C THR A 67 16.71 21.66 -18.33
N PRO A 68 17.23 21.74 -19.57
CA PRO A 68 16.45 22.10 -20.75
C PRO A 68 15.18 21.24 -20.98
N ARG A 69 15.19 19.97 -20.56
CA ARG A 69 14.00 19.10 -20.59
C ARG A 69 13.10 19.21 -19.35
N GLY A 70 13.44 20.08 -18.40
CA GLY A 70 12.73 20.24 -17.14
C GLY A 70 13.02 19.14 -16.10
N ALA A 71 14.10 18.37 -16.29
CA ALA A 71 14.59 17.43 -15.28
C ALA A 71 15.28 18.18 -14.14
N GLY A 72 15.54 17.51 -13.01
CA GLY A 72 16.20 18.18 -11.89
C GLY A 72 17.68 18.49 -12.14
N ASN A 73 18.18 19.48 -11.42
CA ASN A 73 19.55 19.99 -11.50
C ASN A 73 20.18 20.13 -10.10
N ILE A 74 19.91 19.14 -9.24
CA ILE A 74 20.37 19.13 -7.85
C ILE A 74 21.88 18.97 -7.78
N LYS A 75 22.52 19.73 -6.89
CA LYS A 75 23.97 19.66 -6.68
C LYS A 75 24.35 18.51 -5.75
N GLY A 76 25.41 17.79 -6.10
CA GLY A 76 25.97 16.72 -5.26
C GLY A 76 26.37 17.17 -3.86
N GLU A 77 26.88 18.40 -3.72
CA GLU A 77 27.23 19.01 -2.43
C GLU A 77 26.04 19.15 -1.48
N ASP A 78 24.86 19.51 -2.02
CA ASP A 78 23.65 19.68 -1.22
C ASP A 78 23.09 18.33 -0.77
N ILE A 79 23.18 17.31 -1.63
CA ILE A 79 22.87 15.92 -1.26
C ILE A 79 23.80 15.47 -0.13
N LYS A 80 25.10 15.73 -0.25
CA LYS A 80 26.10 15.32 0.75
C LYS A 80 25.79 15.89 2.14
N LYS A 81 25.46 17.18 2.23
CA LYS A 81 25.05 17.84 3.49
C LYS A 81 23.86 17.14 4.16
N ILE A 82 22.90 16.64 3.39
CA ILE A 82 21.75 15.89 3.94
C ILE A 82 22.20 14.52 4.45
N THR A 83 23.06 13.81 3.70
CA THR A 83 23.53 12.47 4.06
C THR A 83 24.44 12.43 5.29
N GLU A 84 25.02 13.58 5.69
CA GLU A 84 25.81 13.69 6.92
C GLU A 84 24.95 13.63 8.20
N ASN A 85 23.62 13.79 8.09
CA ASN A 85 22.72 13.64 9.22
C ASN A 85 22.52 12.15 9.58
N LYS A 86 22.73 11.81 10.85
CA LYS A 86 22.61 10.44 11.39
C LYS A 86 21.21 9.83 11.28
N ALA A 87 20.17 10.64 11.05
CA ALA A 87 18.82 10.15 10.82
C ALA A 87 18.67 9.47 9.45
N ILE A 88 19.57 9.76 8.50
CA ILE A 88 19.58 9.13 7.16
C ILE A 88 20.35 7.81 7.26
N GLU A 89 19.64 6.70 7.03
CA GLU A 89 20.21 5.35 7.03
C GLU A 89 20.87 5.02 5.68
N SER A 90 20.23 5.40 4.58
CA SER A 90 20.79 5.26 3.24
C SER A 90 20.13 6.26 2.28
N TYR A 91 20.65 6.34 1.06
CA TYR A 91 20.14 7.27 0.05
C TYR A 91 20.43 6.76 -1.36
N ILE A 92 19.59 7.21 -2.31
CA ILE A 92 19.77 7.03 -3.73
C ILE A 92 19.81 8.40 -4.40
N LYS A 93 20.75 8.60 -5.31
CA LYS A 93 20.84 9.78 -6.18
C LYS A 93 20.72 9.32 -7.62
N ARG A 94 20.10 10.14 -8.47
CA ARG A 94 19.76 9.75 -9.85
C ARG A 94 20.24 10.76 -10.87
N ILE A 95 20.75 10.27 -11.98
CA ILE A 95 21.09 11.06 -13.16
C ILE A 95 20.30 10.49 -14.33
N ASN A 96 19.56 11.33 -15.04
CA ASN A 96 18.92 10.94 -16.29
C ASN A 96 19.87 11.29 -17.44
N ALA A 97 20.13 10.33 -18.31
CA ALA A 97 20.96 10.49 -19.48
C ALA A 97 20.37 9.75 -20.69
N ILE A 98 20.83 10.11 -21.88
CA ILE A 98 20.61 9.37 -23.11
C ILE A 98 21.96 8.91 -23.63
N GLY A 99 22.08 7.61 -23.87
CA GLY A 99 23.25 6.99 -24.51
C GLY A 99 22.84 6.27 -25.78
N ASP A 100 23.58 6.49 -26.86
CA ASP A 100 23.34 5.84 -28.15
C ASP A 100 24.09 4.50 -28.23
N LEU A 101 23.35 3.43 -28.52
CA LEU A 101 23.88 2.11 -28.85
C LEU A 101 24.27 2.06 -30.34
N THR A 102 25.34 2.77 -30.71
CA THR A 102 25.73 2.90 -32.12
C THR A 102 26.02 1.53 -32.75
N GLY A 103 25.37 1.26 -33.88
CA GLY A 103 25.46 -0.04 -34.58
C GLY A 103 24.40 -1.06 -34.15
N TYR A 104 23.56 -0.74 -33.16
CA TYR A 104 22.48 -1.59 -32.69
C TYR A 104 21.13 -0.90 -32.82
N GLU A 105 20.09 -1.71 -33.03
CA GLU A 105 18.71 -1.23 -33.15
C GLU A 105 17.94 -1.45 -31.85
N LEU A 106 17.18 -0.43 -31.45
CA LEU A 106 16.22 -0.52 -30.36
C LEU A 106 15.07 -1.50 -30.67
N ILE A 107 14.33 -1.88 -29.63
CA ILE A 107 13.06 -2.59 -29.75
C ILE A 107 12.00 -1.61 -30.27
N GLU A 108 11.14 -2.07 -31.18
CA GLU A 108 10.14 -1.24 -31.84
C GLU A 108 8.82 -2.02 -31.99
N THR A 109 7.68 -1.37 -31.77
CA THR A 109 6.34 -1.93 -32.02
C THR A 109 5.72 -1.30 -33.29
N PRO A 110 4.63 -1.86 -33.84
CA PRO A 110 3.91 -1.22 -34.94
C PRO A 110 3.46 0.21 -34.65
N GLU A 111 3.14 0.53 -33.40
CA GLU A 111 2.73 1.86 -32.94
C GLU A 111 3.90 2.83 -32.91
N THR A 112 5.04 2.44 -32.32
CA THR A 112 6.23 3.31 -32.24
C THR A 112 6.82 3.59 -33.63
N LYS A 113 6.80 2.60 -34.53
CA LYS A 113 7.25 2.77 -35.92
C LYS A 113 6.43 3.79 -36.71
N LYS A 114 5.14 3.96 -36.43
CA LYS A 114 4.30 4.97 -37.11
C LYS A 114 4.78 6.39 -36.82
N ASN A 115 5.38 6.62 -35.67
CA ASN A 115 5.86 7.92 -35.22
C ASN A 115 7.38 8.13 -35.45
N LEU A 116 8.06 7.13 -36.02
CA LEU A 116 9.49 7.19 -36.32
C LEU A 116 9.72 7.90 -37.67
N THR A 117 9.83 9.23 -37.62
CA THR A 117 10.23 10.02 -38.79
C THR A 117 11.72 9.81 -39.10
N ALA A 118 12.15 10.09 -40.34
CA ALA A 118 13.56 9.97 -40.73
C ALA A 118 14.50 10.81 -39.85
N ASP A 119 14.09 12.03 -39.48
CA ASP A 119 14.85 12.89 -38.57
C ASP A 119 14.97 12.29 -37.15
N ARG A 120 13.89 11.69 -36.62
CA ARG A 120 13.96 11.00 -35.32
C ARG A 120 14.76 9.71 -35.37
N ALA A 121 14.67 8.94 -36.46
CA ALA A 121 15.50 7.76 -36.64
C ALA A 121 16.99 8.13 -36.63
N GLN A 122 17.36 9.24 -37.29
CA GLN A 122 18.73 9.73 -37.30
C GLN A 122 19.21 10.22 -35.92
N ARG A 123 18.37 10.97 -35.20
CA ARG A 123 18.77 11.58 -33.92
C ARG A 123 18.63 10.66 -32.72
N PHE A 124 17.65 9.77 -32.75
CA PHE A 124 17.22 8.99 -31.58
C PHE A 124 16.96 7.49 -31.85
N GLY A 125 17.19 7.00 -33.08
CA GLY A 125 16.86 5.60 -33.45
C GLY A 125 17.67 4.53 -32.72
N SER A 126 18.82 4.90 -32.16
CA SER A 126 19.66 4.03 -31.32
C SER A 126 19.76 4.51 -29.87
N SER A 127 18.93 5.47 -29.45
CA SER A 127 19.03 6.14 -28.15
C SER A 127 18.35 5.36 -27.04
N LEU A 128 19.18 4.86 -26.12
CA LEU A 128 18.75 4.22 -24.89
C LEU A 128 18.48 5.26 -23.81
N MET A 129 17.33 5.16 -23.14
CA MET A 129 17.05 5.98 -21.96
C MET A 129 17.80 5.41 -20.76
N ILE A 130 18.72 6.17 -20.19
CA ILE A 130 19.61 5.73 -19.12
C ILE A 130 19.27 6.44 -17.82
N THR A 131 19.11 5.66 -16.75
CA THR A 131 19.05 6.18 -15.39
C THR A 131 20.28 5.73 -14.62
N GLY A 132 21.19 6.66 -14.33
CA GLY A 132 22.34 6.44 -13.47
C GLY A 132 21.94 6.46 -12.01
N VAL A 133 22.29 5.42 -11.24
CA VAL A 133 21.97 5.30 -9.81
C VAL A 133 23.17 4.75 -9.03
N ASN A 134 23.25 5.09 -7.74
CA ASN A 134 24.25 4.52 -6.84
C ASN A 134 23.79 3.22 -6.15
N ASP A 135 22.49 2.90 -6.17
CA ASP A 135 21.94 1.66 -5.64
C ASP A 135 20.65 1.32 -6.41
N SER A 136 20.77 0.40 -7.38
CA SER A 136 19.62 0.06 -8.24
C SER A 136 18.52 -0.73 -7.53
N SER A 137 18.81 -1.35 -6.37
CA SER A 137 17.78 -2.07 -5.60
C SER A 137 16.74 -1.12 -4.98
N LYS A 138 17.09 0.17 -4.86
CA LYS A 138 16.26 1.24 -4.30
C LYS A 138 15.74 2.21 -5.36
N GLU A 139 15.94 1.91 -6.64
CA GLU A 139 15.39 2.68 -7.73
C GLU A 139 13.87 2.42 -7.83
N ASP A 140 13.10 3.46 -8.17
CA ASP A 140 11.63 3.45 -8.12
C ASP A 140 10.97 2.36 -8.99
N LYS A 141 11.50 2.07 -10.17
CA LYS A 141 11.01 1.03 -11.08
C LYS A 141 11.27 -0.38 -10.54
N PHE A 142 12.36 -0.62 -9.84
CA PHE A 142 12.58 -1.89 -9.12
C PHE A 142 11.74 -1.99 -7.85
N VAL A 143 11.67 -0.91 -7.05
CA VAL A 143 10.88 -0.86 -5.80
C VAL A 143 9.39 -1.03 -6.07
N SER A 144 8.88 -0.42 -7.14
CA SER A 144 7.50 -0.58 -7.60
C SER A 144 7.22 -1.97 -8.18
N GLY A 145 8.26 -2.72 -8.55
CA GLY A 145 8.17 -3.98 -9.27
C GLY A 145 7.74 -3.83 -10.73
N SER A 146 7.83 -2.62 -11.31
CA SER A 146 7.74 -2.43 -12.76
C SER A 146 8.91 -3.11 -13.47
N TYR A 147 10.09 -3.09 -12.85
CA TYR A 147 11.26 -3.90 -13.23
C TYR A 147 11.50 -4.99 -12.21
N LYS A 148 11.91 -6.16 -12.70
CA LYS A 148 12.36 -7.28 -11.89
C LYS A 148 13.71 -7.76 -12.41
N LEU A 149 14.72 -7.78 -11.54
CA LEU A 149 16.00 -8.39 -11.89
C LEU A 149 15.80 -9.90 -12.07
N VAL A 150 16.19 -10.43 -13.22
CA VAL A 150 16.02 -11.85 -13.58
C VAL A 150 17.36 -12.59 -13.65
N GLU A 151 18.45 -11.88 -13.91
CA GLU A 151 19.80 -12.43 -13.97
C GLU A 151 20.84 -11.41 -13.48
N GLY A 152 21.93 -11.87 -12.87
CA GLY A 152 23.01 -11.02 -12.37
C GLY A 152 22.70 -10.36 -11.02
N GLU A 153 23.27 -9.18 -10.79
CA GLU A 153 23.21 -8.48 -9.50
C GLU A 153 22.83 -7.01 -9.66
N HIS A 154 22.26 -6.42 -8.62
CA HIS A 154 22.01 -4.98 -8.55
C HIS A 154 23.33 -4.17 -8.55
N LEU A 155 23.27 -2.97 -9.12
CA LEU A 155 24.30 -1.94 -8.99
C LEU A 155 24.37 -1.40 -7.56
N THR A 156 25.59 -1.12 -7.13
CA THR A 156 26.01 -0.60 -5.82
C THR A 156 26.88 0.63 -5.98
N ASN A 157 27.12 1.38 -4.90
CA ASN A 157 27.82 2.66 -4.96
C ASN A 157 29.29 2.56 -5.40
N ASN A 158 29.87 1.36 -5.40
CA ASN A 158 31.26 1.12 -5.81
C ASN A 158 31.39 0.70 -7.28
N ASP A 159 30.28 0.40 -7.94
CA ASP A 159 30.28 -0.02 -9.34
C ASP A 159 30.62 1.16 -10.25
N LYS A 160 31.45 0.89 -11.27
CA LYS A 160 31.80 1.83 -12.33
C LYS A 160 31.78 1.09 -13.66
N TYR A 161 31.31 1.75 -14.71
CA TYR A 161 31.20 1.16 -16.05
C TYR A 161 30.35 -0.12 -16.06
N GLN A 162 29.28 -0.13 -15.27
CA GLN A 162 28.34 -1.25 -15.16
C GLN A 162 26.93 -0.82 -15.60
N ILE A 163 26.22 -1.73 -16.27
CA ILE A 163 24.87 -1.51 -16.77
C ILE A 163 23.97 -2.69 -16.41
N LEU A 164 22.74 -2.40 -16.01
CA LEU A 164 21.62 -3.33 -16.03
C LEU A 164 20.82 -3.06 -17.31
N MET A 165 20.59 -4.10 -18.08
CA MET A 165 19.93 -4.00 -19.38
C MET A 165 18.62 -4.77 -19.40
N HIS A 166 17.66 -4.31 -20.19
CA HIS A 166 16.44 -5.08 -20.37
C HIS A 166 16.74 -6.39 -21.11
N LYS A 167 16.14 -7.49 -20.62
CA LYS A 167 16.34 -8.84 -21.15
C LYS A 167 16.05 -8.94 -22.65
N ASP A 168 14.92 -8.44 -23.12
CA ASP A 168 14.54 -8.52 -24.54
C ASP A 168 15.51 -7.79 -25.48
N LEU A 169 16.06 -6.65 -25.04
CA LEU A 169 17.06 -5.92 -25.82
C LEU A 169 18.37 -6.71 -25.87
N ALA A 170 18.77 -7.32 -24.75
CA ALA A 170 19.93 -8.20 -24.69
C ALA A 170 19.74 -9.44 -25.59
N GLU A 171 18.58 -10.09 -25.53
CA GLU A 171 18.25 -11.24 -26.37
C GLU A 171 18.27 -10.90 -27.87
N LYS A 172 17.72 -9.74 -28.27
CA LYS A 172 17.75 -9.29 -29.67
C LYS A 172 19.16 -9.22 -30.24
N HIS A 173 20.14 -8.81 -29.43
CA HIS A 173 21.53 -8.63 -29.84
C HIS A 173 22.46 -9.76 -29.38
N GLY A 174 21.91 -10.80 -28.73
CA GLY A 174 22.67 -11.96 -28.25
C GLY A 174 23.57 -11.69 -27.05
N TRP A 175 23.33 -10.62 -26.30
CA TRP A 175 24.12 -10.23 -25.13
C TRP A 175 23.73 -10.99 -23.86
N LYS A 176 24.72 -11.19 -22.99
CA LYS A 176 24.59 -11.88 -21.70
C LYS A 176 25.24 -11.07 -20.59
N VAL A 177 24.97 -11.45 -19.34
CA VAL A 177 25.70 -10.91 -18.19
C VAL A 177 27.19 -11.17 -18.37
N GLY A 178 28.00 -10.12 -18.20
CA GLY A 178 29.44 -10.11 -18.42
C GLY A 178 29.86 -9.58 -19.80
N ASP A 179 28.96 -9.48 -20.77
CA ASP A 179 29.28 -8.89 -22.07
C ASP A 179 29.46 -7.38 -21.97
N ARG A 180 30.18 -6.82 -22.94
CA ARG A 180 30.46 -5.39 -23.02
C ARG A 180 29.66 -4.73 -24.12
N VAL A 181 29.14 -3.54 -23.83
CA VAL A 181 28.36 -2.73 -24.75
C VAL A 181 28.92 -1.31 -24.74
N THR A 182 28.92 -0.68 -25.91
CA THR A 182 29.42 0.69 -26.06
C THR A 182 28.26 1.67 -26.12
N LEU A 183 28.32 2.69 -25.28
CA LEU A 183 27.39 3.81 -25.24
C LEU A 183 28.07 5.08 -25.70
N ASN A 184 27.45 5.81 -26.62
CA ASN A 184 27.92 7.12 -27.07
C ASN A 184 27.03 8.23 -26.55
N SER A 185 27.61 9.39 -26.24
CA SER A 185 26.82 10.59 -25.94
C SER A 185 25.89 10.95 -27.10
N ASN A 186 24.60 11.16 -26.82
CA ASN A 186 23.70 11.73 -27.81
C ASN A 186 23.87 13.26 -27.85
N ILE A 187 24.33 13.79 -28.98
CA ILE A 187 24.56 15.24 -29.17
C ILE A 187 23.27 16.04 -29.45
N TYR A 188 22.16 15.35 -29.72
CA TYR A 188 20.86 15.95 -29.99
C TYR A 188 19.95 16.00 -28.76
N ASP A 189 20.35 15.34 -27.67
CA ASP A 189 19.64 15.47 -26.40
C ASP A 189 19.88 16.87 -25.80
N ALA A 190 18.79 17.51 -25.39
CA ALA A 190 18.84 18.88 -24.89
C ALA A 190 19.51 18.98 -23.51
N ASP A 191 19.52 17.89 -22.72
CA ASP A 191 20.18 17.87 -21.40
C ASP A 191 21.70 17.61 -21.51
N ASN A 192 22.21 17.23 -22.70
CA ASN A 192 23.64 17.24 -23.00
C ASN A 192 24.13 18.68 -23.28
N GLU A 193 24.01 19.56 -22.29
CA GLU A 193 24.31 20.99 -22.42
C GLU A 193 25.78 21.27 -22.79
N LYS A 194 26.69 20.36 -22.43
CA LYS A 194 28.12 20.45 -22.78
C LYS A 194 28.44 20.03 -24.20
N GLY A 195 27.47 19.45 -24.93
CA GLY A 195 27.71 18.86 -26.25
C GLY A 195 28.75 17.76 -26.20
N ALA A 196 28.75 16.96 -25.11
CA ALA A 196 29.70 15.88 -24.89
C ALA A 196 29.64 14.85 -26.03
N LYS A 197 30.80 14.28 -26.35
CA LYS A 197 31.00 13.28 -27.41
C LYS A 197 31.81 12.11 -26.86
N GLU A 198 31.38 11.63 -25.70
CA GLU A 198 32.03 10.56 -24.98
C GLU A 198 31.62 9.20 -25.57
N THR A 199 32.56 8.26 -25.52
CA THR A 199 32.34 6.86 -25.86
C THR A 199 32.70 6.04 -24.64
N VAL A 200 31.72 5.37 -24.05
CA VAL A 200 31.85 4.66 -22.79
C VAL A 200 31.55 3.18 -23.00
N GLU A 201 32.54 2.32 -22.75
CA GLU A 201 32.35 0.87 -22.72
C GLU A 201 31.86 0.45 -21.34
N VAL A 202 30.71 -0.24 -21.28
CA VAL A 202 30.09 -0.71 -20.04
C VAL A 202 29.93 -2.22 -20.06
N THR A 203 30.03 -2.86 -18.89
CA THR A 203 29.81 -4.30 -18.72
C THR A 203 28.40 -4.56 -18.20
N ILE A 204 27.69 -5.51 -18.80
CA ILE A 204 26.36 -5.92 -18.36
C ILE A 204 26.50 -6.67 -17.04
N LYS A 205 26.08 -6.06 -15.93
CA LYS A 205 26.11 -6.66 -14.59
C LYS A 205 24.88 -7.53 -14.33
N GLY A 206 23.77 -7.23 -14.99
CA GLY A 206 22.52 -7.95 -14.80
C GLY A 206 21.50 -7.62 -15.88
N LEU A 207 20.48 -8.49 -15.96
CA LEU A 207 19.35 -8.35 -16.86
C LEU A 207 18.07 -8.19 -16.04
N PHE A 208 17.26 -7.22 -16.40
CA PHE A 208 15.94 -7.01 -15.81
C PHE A 208 14.83 -7.23 -16.84
N ASP A 209 13.65 -7.54 -16.32
CA ASP A 209 12.44 -7.80 -17.08
C ASP A 209 11.33 -6.84 -16.63
N GLY A 210 10.38 -6.58 -17.51
CA GLY A 210 9.24 -5.69 -17.30
C GLY A 210 8.73 -5.10 -18.60
N HIS A 211 7.41 -5.07 -18.79
CA HIS A 211 6.81 -4.58 -20.03
C HIS A 211 5.78 -3.49 -19.77
N ASN A 212 5.66 -2.55 -20.72
CA ASN A 212 4.59 -1.56 -20.70
C ASN A 212 3.22 -2.27 -20.74
N LYS A 213 2.30 -1.86 -19.87
CA LYS A 213 0.91 -2.36 -19.87
C LYS A 213 0.02 -1.66 -20.89
N SER A 214 0.46 -0.50 -21.38
CA SER A 214 -0.27 0.33 -22.34
C SER A 214 0.63 0.60 -23.54
N ALA A 215 0.01 0.82 -24.70
CA ALA A 215 0.73 1.23 -25.89
C ALA A 215 1.45 2.56 -25.64
N VAL A 216 2.66 2.68 -26.16
CA VAL A 216 3.48 3.88 -26.09
C VAL A 216 3.62 4.53 -27.47
N THR A 217 3.97 5.81 -27.48
CA THR A 217 4.03 6.60 -28.72
C THR A 217 5.41 6.48 -29.37
N TYR A 218 6.46 6.41 -28.56
CA TYR A 218 7.85 6.40 -29.02
C TYR A 218 8.61 5.20 -28.46
N SER A 219 9.61 4.71 -29.19
CA SER A 219 10.40 3.56 -28.75
C SER A 219 11.19 3.83 -27.47
N GLN A 220 11.59 5.06 -27.20
CA GLN A 220 12.26 5.43 -25.94
C GLN A 220 11.34 5.32 -24.70
N GLU A 221 10.03 5.20 -24.89
CA GLU A 221 9.06 4.99 -23.81
C GLU A 221 8.87 3.50 -23.48
N LEU A 222 9.36 2.60 -24.34
CA LEU A 222 9.36 1.16 -24.11
C LEU A 222 10.34 0.80 -23.00
N TYR A 223 9.92 -0.05 -22.07
CA TYR A 223 10.75 -0.52 -20.96
C TYR A 223 12.00 -1.23 -21.50
N GLU A 224 11.82 -1.93 -22.61
CA GLU A 224 12.84 -2.65 -23.35
C GLU A 224 13.98 -1.76 -23.85
N ASN A 225 13.73 -0.46 -24.04
CA ASN A 225 14.72 0.52 -24.50
C ASN A 225 15.19 1.46 -23.38
N THR A 226 15.17 0.95 -22.15
CA THR A 226 15.73 1.61 -20.99
C THR A 226 16.88 0.80 -20.41
N ALA A 227 17.79 1.47 -19.71
CA ALA A 227 18.81 0.82 -18.91
C ALA A 227 19.11 1.60 -17.65
N ILE A 228 19.65 0.89 -16.66
CA ILE A 228 20.08 1.45 -15.39
C ILE A 228 21.60 1.32 -15.32
N THR A 229 22.33 2.42 -15.13
CA THR A 229 23.80 2.39 -15.05
C THR A 229 24.26 2.87 -13.68
N ASP A 230 25.55 2.73 -13.38
CA ASP A 230 26.17 3.46 -12.29
C ASP A 230 26.19 4.98 -12.57
N ILE A 231 26.38 5.78 -11.50
CA ILE A 231 26.45 7.24 -11.56
C ILE A 231 27.62 7.73 -12.41
N HIS A 232 28.77 7.05 -12.34
CA HIS A 232 29.99 7.46 -13.04
C HIS A 232 29.78 7.40 -14.56
N THR A 233 29.22 6.30 -15.06
CA THR A 233 28.83 6.12 -16.47
C THR A 233 27.86 7.21 -16.93
N ALA A 234 26.76 7.43 -16.19
CA ALA A 234 25.74 8.39 -16.59
C ALA A 234 26.26 9.83 -16.59
N ALA A 235 27.07 10.22 -15.60
CA ALA A 235 27.71 11.52 -15.56
C ALA A 235 28.69 11.70 -16.74
N GLN A 236 29.49 10.68 -17.04
CA GLN A 236 30.46 10.72 -18.13
C GLN A 236 29.77 10.92 -19.48
N LEU A 237 28.62 10.30 -19.75
CA LEU A 237 27.90 10.47 -21.02
C LEU A 237 27.54 11.93 -21.35
N TYR A 238 27.41 12.81 -20.35
CA TYR A 238 27.18 14.25 -20.56
C TYR A 238 28.43 15.11 -20.26
N GLY A 239 29.62 14.50 -20.19
CA GLY A 239 30.88 15.19 -19.95
C GLY A 239 31.00 15.74 -18.52
N TYR A 240 30.33 15.11 -17.55
CA TYR A 240 30.47 15.40 -16.13
C TYR A 240 31.31 14.33 -15.43
N THR A 241 31.84 14.69 -14.27
CA THR A 241 32.39 13.77 -13.27
C THR A 241 31.39 13.61 -12.13
N GLU A 242 31.53 12.61 -11.26
CA GLU A 242 30.66 12.46 -10.09
C GLU A 242 30.61 13.72 -9.20
N ASP A 243 31.72 14.46 -9.12
CA ASP A 243 31.84 15.70 -8.34
C ASP A 243 31.15 16.90 -9.00
N THR A 244 31.05 16.90 -10.33
CA THR A 244 30.47 18.02 -11.11
C THR A 244 29.08 17.69 -11.65
N ALA A 245 28.61 16.46 -11.45
CA ALA A 245 27.32 15.99 -11.93
C ALA A 245 26.16 16.77 -11.32
N ILE A 246 25.16 16.98 -12.16
CA ILE A 246 23.83 17.45 -11.77
C ILE A 246 22.91 16.24 -11.65
N TYR A 247 22.19 16.17 -10.53
CA TYR A 247 21.31 15.05 -10.22
C TYR A 247 19.85 15.44 -10.49
N GLY A 248 19.10 14.53 -11.11
CA GLY A 248 17.67 14.72 -11.37
C GLY A 248 16.87 14.78 -10.06
N ASP A 249 17.17 13.86 -9.15
CA ASP A 249 16.62 13.85 -7.80
C ASP A 249 17.55 13.07 -6.85
N ALA A 250 17.25 13.16 -5.55
CA ALA A 250 17.82 12.28 -4.54
C ALA A 250 16.77 11.86 -3.53
N THR A 251 16.68 10.57 -3.24
CA THR A 251 15.79 10.01 -2.23
C THR A 251 16.59 9.55 -1.01
N PHE A 252 16.15 9.95 0.18
CA PHE A 252 16.80 9.70 1.45
C PHE A 252 15.91 8.80 2.30
N PHE A 253 16.48 7.70 2.78
CA PHE A 253 15.82 6.72 3.63
C PHE A 253 16.16 7.01 5.09
N VAL A 254 15.14 7.28 5.89
CA VAL A 254 15.24 7.62 7.30
C VAL A 254 15.19 6.32 8.13
N ALA A 255 15.88 6.31 9.27
CA ALA A 255 15.80 5.20 10.22
C ALA A 255 14.38 5.04 10.79
N GLY A 256 13.91 3.78 10.89
CA GLY A 256 12.51 3.44 11.24
C GLY A 256 12.03 3.87 12.63
N ASP A 257 12.95 4.25 13.53
CA ASP A 257 12.66 4.75 14.88
C ASP A 257 12.46 6.28 14.93
N LYS A 258 12.66 6.98 13.81
CA LYS A 258 12.53 8.44 13.71
C LYS A 258 11.20 8.84 13.06
N ASN A 259 10.69 9.99 13.47
CA ASN A 259 9.53 10.60 12.80
C ASN A 259 9.98 11.32 11.51
N LEU A 260 9.49 10.87 10.36
CA LEU A 260 9.83 11.41 9.04
C LEU A 260 9.58 12.93 8.93
N ASP A 261 8.43 13.42 9.42
CA ASP A 261 8.07 14.84 9.34
C ASP A 261 9.04 15.72 10.14
N SER A 262 9.40 15.27 11.35
CA SER A 262 10.39 15.96 12.18
C SER A 262 11.77 15.99 11.51
N VAL A 263 12.21 14.87 10.92
CA VAL A 263 13.49 14.79 10.20
C VAL A 263 13.48 15.70 8.97
N MET A 264 12.40 15.73 8.18
CA MET A 264 12.29 16.62 7.03
C MET A 264 12.33 18.10 7.43
N GLN A 265 11.71 18.48 8.56
CA GLN A 265 11.77 19.87 9.08
C GLN A 265 13.18 20.25 9.55
N GLU A 266 13.86 19.35 10.26
CA GLU A 266 15.24 19.55 10.70
C GLU A 266 16.18 19.72 9.49
N LEU A 267 16.07 18.82 8.52
CA LEU A 267 16.89 18.84 7.31
C LEU A 267 16.60 20.07 6.45
N GLY A 268 15.34 20.47 6.31
CA GLY A 268 14.92 21.70 5.62
C GLY A 268 15.44 23.01 6.24
N SER A 269 16.16 22.92 7.37
CA SER A 269 16.80 24.04 8.07
C SER A 269 18.33 24.00 7.99
N ILE A 270 18.92 23.05 7.25
CA ILE A 270 20.38 22.97 7.07
C ILE A 270 20.90 24.23 6.36
N ASN A 271 21.92 24.86 6.96
CA ASN A 271 22.60 26.01 6.39
C ASN A 271 23.40 25.64 5.13
N GLY A 272 23.45 26.56 4.17
CA GLY A 272 24.22 26.40 2.94
C GLY A 272 23.52 25.60 1.84
N ILE A 273 22.26 25.20 2.02
CA ILE A 273 21.38 24.69 0.96
C ILE A 273 20.38 25.78 0.58
N ASN A 274 20.19 26.03 -0.71
CA ASN A 274 19.20 26.99 -1.19
C ASN A 274 17.79 26.36 -1.24
N TRP A 275 17.13 26.28 -0.09
CA TRP A 275 15.80 25.67 0.05
C TRP A 275 14.69 26.30 -0.80
N LYS A 276 14.90 27.49 -1.37
CA LYS A 276 13.96 28.05 -2.35
C LYS A 276 13.94 27.24 -3.65
N MET A 277 15.10 26.71 -4.05
CA MET A 277 15.29 25.99 -5.31
C MET A 277 14.84 24.52 -5.26
N TYR A 278 14.58 23.99 -4.07
CA TYR A 278 14.26 22.58 -3.86
C TYR A 278 12.93 22.39 -3.12
N SER A 279 12.41 21.18 -3.16
CA SER A 279 11.25 20.76 -2.40
C SER A 279 11.50 19.35 -1.85
N LEU A 280 11.21 19.17 -0.57
CA LEU A 280 11.26 17.87 0.09
C LEU A 280 9.87 17.24 0.01
N ILE A 281 9.76 16.10 -0.65
CA ILE A 281 8.50 15.41 -0.94
C ILE A 281 8.58 14.00 -0.37
N LYS A 282 7.62 13.60 0.47
CA LYS A 282 7.54 12.23 0.98
C LYS A 282 7.45 11.24 -0.17
N SER A 283 8.23 10.16 -0.14
CA SER A 283 8.26 9.17 -1.22
C SER A 283 6.92 8.46 -1.40
N SER A 284 6.08 8.40 -0.37
CA SER A 284 4.70 7.91 -0.50
C SER A 284 3.88 8.67 -1.55
N SER A 285 4.21 9.95 -1.80
CA SER A 285 3.56 10.78 -2.82
C SER A 285 3.81 10.29 -4.24
N ASN A 286 4.88 9.51 -4.48
CA ASN A 286 5.16 8.89 -5.78
C ASN A 286 4.31 7.62 -6.01
N TYR A 287 3.65 7.12 -4.96
CA TYR A 287 2.81 5.92 -4.99
C TYR A 287 1.39 6.19 -4.47
N PRO A 288 0.68 7.20 -5.01
CA PRO A 288 -0.60 7.64 -4.45
C PRO A 288 -1.68 6.56 -4.58
N ALA A 289 -1.68 5.78 -5.66
CA ALA A 289 -2.58 4.64 -5.81
C ALA A 289 -2.34 3.58 -4.74
N LEU A 290 -1.09 3.37 -4.34
CA LEU A 290 -0.75 2.36 -3.35
C LEU A 290 -1.13 2.84 -1.94
N GLU A 291 -0.85 4.10 -1.62
CA GLU A 291 -1.28 4.75 -0.37
C GLU A 291 -2.82 4.76 -0.24
N GLN A 292 -3.52 5.14 -1.31
CA GLN A 292 -4.98 5.14 -1.34
C GLN A 292 -5.55 3.72 -1.24
N SER A 293 -4.90 2.73 -1.85
CA SER A 293 -5.29 1.33 -1.69
C SER A 293 -5.17 0.87 -0.23
N ILE A 294 -4.06 1.17 0.45
CA ILE A 294 -3.86 0.85 1.87
C ILE A 294 -4.91 1.55 2.74
N SER A 295 -5.11 2.85 2.55
CA SER A 295 -6.12 3.63 3.28
C SER A 295 -7.53 3.09 3.04
N GLY A 296 -7.85 2.72 1.79
CA GLY A 296 -9.10 2.06 1.41
C GLY A 296 -9.29 0.74 2.13
N MET A 297 -8.26 -0.10 2.20
CA MET A 297 -8.28 -1.36 2.95
C MET A 297 -8.54 -1.13 4.45
N TYR A 298 -7.88 -0.15 5.07
CA TYR A 298 -8.14 0.19 6.47
C TYR A 298 -9.57 0.68 6.70
N LYS A 299 -10.10 1.52 5.80
CA LYS A 299 -11.49 1.99 5.87
C LYS A 299 -12.47 0.83 5.77
N MET A 300 -12.26 -0.10 4.82
CA MET A 300 -13.13 -1.26 4.65
C MET A 300 -13.04 -2.23 5.84
N ALA A 301 -11.83 -2.48 6.36
CA ALA A 301 -11.63 -3.28 7.56
C ALA A 301 -12.36 -2.68 8.78
N ASN A 302 -12.24 -1.37 8.99
CA ASN A 302 -12.95 -0.67 10.07
C ASN A 302 -14.46 -0.67 9.86
N LEU A 303 -14.94 -0.54 8.61
CA LEU A 303 -16.36 -0.63 8.28
C LEU A 303 -16.91 -2.03 8.58
N LEU A 304 -16.19 -3.10 8.23
CA LEU A 304 -16.59 -4.47 8.56
C LEU A 304 -16.62 -4.69 10.06
N PHE A 305 -15.61 -4.21 10.79
CA PHE A 305 -15.54 -4.35 12.24
C PHE A 305 -16.63 -3.54 12.97
N TRP A 306 -16.61 -2.21 12.84
CA TRP A 306 -17.55 -1.34 13.55
C TRP A 306 -18.97 -1.42 13.00
N GLY A 307 -19.13 -1.65 11.70
CA GLY A 307 -20.43 -1.82 11.07
C GLY A 307 -21.13 -3.09 11.55
N SER A 308 -20.42 -4.23 11.58
CA SER A 308 -21.00 -5.47 12.10
C SER A 308 -21.32 -5.37 13.60
N LEU A 309 -20.43 -4.75 14.39
CA LEU A 309 -20.65 -4.55 15.82
C LEU A 309 -21.88 -3.68 16.10
N SER A 310 -21.96 -2.50 15.47
CA SER A 310 -23.06 -1.55 15.69
C SER A 310 -24.41 -2.11 15.24
N PHE A 311 -24.43 -2.74 14.07
CA PHE A 311 -25.64 -3.40 13.56
C PHE A 311 -26.13 -4.49 14.51
N SER A 312 -25.21 -5.26 15.08
CA SER A 312 -25.54 -6.34 16.01
C SER A 312 -26.01 -5.83 17.37
N VAL A 313 -25.46 -4.73 17.88
CA VAL A 313 -26.00 -4.06 19.08
C VAL A 313 -27.45 -3.66 18.87
N LEU A 314 -27.76 -2.98 17.77
CA LEU A 314 -29.13 -2.53 17.46
C LEU A 314 -30.09 -3.71 17.35
N LEU A 315 -29.68 -4.75 16.62
CA LEU A 315 -30.52 -5.90 16.34
C LEU A 315 -30.73 -6.78 17.59
N LEU A 316 -29.68 -7.01 18.39
CA LEU A 316 -29.79 -7.70 19.68
C LEU A 316 -30.64 -6.90 20.67
N ALA A 317 -30.45 -5.57 20.77
CA ALA A 317 -31.24 -4.74 21.68
C ALA A 317 -32.73 -4.83 21.35
N LEU A 318 -33.08 -4.74 20.06
CA LEU A 318 -34.45 -4.88 19.58
C LEU A 318 -35.03 -6.26 19.95
N LEU A 319 -34.36 -7.33 19.57
CA LEU A 319 -34.87 -8.69 19.78
C LEU A 319 -34.96 -9.09 21.26
N LEU A 320 -33.95 -8.74 22.04
CA LEU A 320 -33.94 -9.01 23.48
C LEU A 320 -35.07 -8.26 24.18
N THR A 321 -35.29 -6.99 23.85
CA THR A 321 -36.39 -6.20 24.41
C THR A 321 -37.75 -6.83 24.08
N LEU A 322 -37.98 -7.22 22.82
CA LEU A 322 -39.22 -7.89 22.41
C LEU A 322 -39.44 -9.20 23.18
N TRP A 323 -38.39 -9.99 23.40
CA TRP A 323 -38.52 -11.29 24.05
C TRP A 323 -38.66 -11.21 25.56
N ILE A 324 -38.01 -10.22 26.19
CA ILE A 324 -38.19 -9.90 27.60
C ILE A 324 -39.63 -9.42 27.84
N ASN A 325 -40.13 -8.52 26.97
CA ASN A 325 -41.52 -8.06 27.04
C ASN A 325 -42.52 -9.21 26.86
N ALA A 326 -42.25 -10.20 26.01
CA ALA A 326 -43.08 -11.39 25.87
C ALA A 326 -43.12 -12.27 27.15
N ARG A 327 -42.17 -12.09 28.09
CA ARG A 327 -42.08 -12.81 29.37
C ARG A 327 -42.46 -11.95 30.58
N ARG A 328 -43.06 -10.78 30.36
CA ARG A 328 -43.46 -9.86 31.44
C ARG A 328 -44.29 -10.48 32.56
N LYS A 329 -45.22 -11.40 32.24
CA LYS A 329 -46.05 -12.10 33.23
C LYS A 329 -45.20 -13.04 34.09
N GLU A 330 -44.23 -13.73 33.50
CA GLU A 330 -43.29 -14.58 34.23
C GLU A 330 -42.42 -13.75 35.18
N VAL A 331 -41.91 -12.60 34.71
CA VAL A 331 -41.14 -11.66 35.55
C VAL A 331 -42.00 -11.12 36.71
N GLY A 332 -43.26 -10.74 36.46
CA GLY A 332 -44.19 -10.31 37.50
C GLY A 332 -44.43 -11.38 38.57
N ILE A 333 -44.65 -12.65 38.16
CA ILE A 333 -44.81 -13.78 39.08
C ILE A 333 -43.54 -13.98 39.93
N LEU A 334 -42.35 -13.97 39.31
CA LEU A 334 -41.07 -14.17 40.00
C LEU A 334 -40.80 -13.07 41.03
N LEU A 335 -41.10 -11.81 40.70
CA LEU A 335 -41.00 -10.69 41.65
C LEU A 335 -42.02 -10.81 42.78
N SER A 336 -43.26 -11.23 42.50
CA SER A 336 -44.30 -11.45 43.51
C SER A 336 -43.98 -12.59 44.49
N ILE A 337 -43.22 -13.60 44.07
CA ILE A 337 -42.73 -14.70 44.93
C ILE A 337 -41.53 -14.24 45.80
N GLY A 338 -41.04 -13.01 45.61
CA GLY A 338 -40.00 -12.40 46.44
C GLY A 338 -38.57 -12.54 45.90
N LEU A 339 -38.39 -12.93 44.63
CA LEU A 339 -37.07 -12.95 44.01
C LEU A 339 -36.56 -11.52 43.75
N LYS A 340 -35.28 -11.29 44.03
CA LYS A 340 -34.61 -10.01 43.76
C LYS A 340 -34.46 -9.79 42.25
N GLN A 341 -34.60 -8.54 41.82
CA GLN A 341 -34.40 -8.11 40.42
C GLN A 341 -33.06 -8.59 39.83
N ALA A 342 -31.98 -8.53 40.63
CA ALA A 342 -30.65 -9.01 40.23
C ALA A 342 -30.60 -10.53 39.94
N SER A 343 -31.43 -11.33 40.62
CA SER A 343 -31.51 -12.79 40.40
C SER A 343 -32.13 -13.10 39.04
N ILE A 344 -33.20 -12.37 38.69
CA ILE A 344 -33.89 -12.51 37.40
C ILE A 344 -32.98 -12.02 36.26
N LEU A 345 -32.30 -10.89 36.45
CA LEU A 345 -31.31 -10.39 35.49
C LEU A 345 -30.16 -11.39 35.29
N GLY A 346 -29.63 -11.96 36.37
CA GLY A 346 -28.59 -12.98 36.30
C GLY A 346 -29.02 -14.22 35.52
N GLN A 347 -30.30 -14.61 35.60
CA GLN A 347 -30.83 -15.71 34.80
C GLN A 347 -30.83 -15.36 33.30
N PHE A 348 -31.33 -14.18 32.91
CA PHE A 348 -31.33 -13.77 31.49
C PHE A 348 -29.92 -13.63 30.92
N ILE A 349 -28.98 -13.08 31.69
CA ILE A 349 -27.57 -13.00 31.30
C ILE A 349 -26.99 -14.40 31.10
N THR A 350 -27.27 -15.34 32.02
CA THR A 350 -26.79 -16.72 31.91
C THR A 350 -27.36 -17.42 30.66
N GLU A 351 -28.65 -17.21 30.35
CA GLU A 351 -29.30 -17.72 29.14
C GLU A 351 -28.60 -17.17 27.87
N ALA A 352 -28.31 -15.87 27.82
CA ALA A 352 -27.66 -15.25 26.67
C ALA A 352 -26.18 -15.66 26.51
N VAL A 353 -25.42 -15.72 27.60
CA VAL A 353 -24.01 -16.16 27.58
C VAL A 353 -23.88 -17.62 27.14
N MET A 354 -24.81 -18.48 27.55
CA MET A 354 -24.86 -19.88 27.12
C MET A 354 -25.05 -20.03 25.61
N ILE A 355 -25.72 -19.08 24.96
CA ILE A 355 -25.85 -19.02 23.50
C ILE A 355 -24.62 -18.36 22.85
N ALA A 356 -24.09 -17.30 23.48
CA ALA A 356 -22.98 -16.51 22.94
C ALA A 356 -21.68 -17.30 22.84
N ILE A 357 -21.31 -18.09 23.86
CA ILE A 357 -20.06 -18.87 23.86
C ILE A 357 -19.94 -19.78 22.63
N PRO A 358 -20.89 -20.69 22.34
CA PRO A 358 -20.79 -21.55 21.16
C PRO A 358 -20.86 -20.75 19.85
N ALA A 359 -21.59 -19.62 19.81
CA ALA A 359 -21.64 -18.75 18.64
C ALA A 359 -20.27 -18.12 18.33
N LEU A 360 -19.60 -17.59 19.36
CA LEU A 360 -18.27 -16.97 19.25
C LEU A 360 -17.20 -17.99 18.85
N ILE A 361 -17.25 -19.21 19.41
CA ILE A 361 -16.35 -20.30 19.01
C ILE A 361 -16.59 -20.68 17.55
N SER A 362 -17.86 -20.85 17.16
CA SER A 362 -18.23 -21.18 15.78
C SER A 362 -17.82 -20.08 14.80
N ALA A 363 -17.82 -18.82 15.23
CA ALA A 363 -17.43 -17.67 14.43
C ALA A 363 -15.96 -17.73 13.99
N TYR A 364 -15.07 -18.30 14.81
CA TYR A 364 -13.67 -18.49 14.44
C TYR A 364 -13.53 -19.38 13.19
N PHE A 365 -14.25 -20.51 13.17
CA PHE A 365 -14.23 -21.43 12.02
C PHE A 365 -14.87 -20.80 10.78
N LEU A 366 -16.02 -20.15 10.95
CA LEU A 366 -16.71 -19.47 9.85
C LEU A 366 -15.85 -18.34 9.26
N ALA A 367 -15.23 -17.53 10.11
CA ALA A 367 -14.33 -16.48 9.68
C ALA A 367 -13.11 -17.05 8.96
N ASN A 368 -12.47 -18.11 9.47
CA ASN A 368 -11.33 -18.74 8.79
C ASN A 368 -11.68 -19.22 7.38
N TYR A 369 -12.88 -19.77 7.20
CA TYR A 369 -13.34 -20.23 5.89
C TYR A 369 -13.65 -19.07 4.92
N THR A 370 -14.19 -17.96 5.43
CA THR A 370 -14.70 -16.85 4.61
C THR A 370 -13.71 -15.69 4.44
N ALA A 371 -12.71 -15.56 5.32
CA ALA A 371 -11.79 -14.42 5.39
C ALA A 371 -11.05 -14.18 4.08
N ARG A 372 -10.57 -15.25 3.43
CA ARG A 372 -9.85 -15.14 2.15
C ARG A 372 -10.77 -14.66 1.03
N ALA A 373 -11.98 -15.23 0.93
CA ALA A 373 -12.94 -14.84 -0.10
C ALA A 373 -13.36 -13.37 0.06
N ILE A 374 -13.80 -12.99 1.27
CA ILE A 374 -14.22 -11.62 1.57
C ILE A 374 -13.06 -10.64 1.38
N GLY A 375 -11.88 -10.96 1.92
CA GLY A 375 -10.72 -10.08 1.82
C GLY A 375 -10.22 -9.91 0.40
N ASN A 376 -10.24 -10.95 -0.44
CA ASN A 376 -9.91 -10.84 -1.86
C ASN A 376 -10.93 -9.97 -2.61
N THR A 377 -12.22 -10.07 -2.29
CA THR A 377 -13.25 -9.19 -2.86
C THR A 377 -13.04 -7.74 -2.43
N VAL A 378 -12.74 -7.49 -1.15
CA VAL A 378 -12.43 -6.14 -0.65
C VAL A 378 -11.19 -5.58 -1.35
N LEU A 379 -10.12 -6.38 -1.46
CA LEU A 379 -8.90 -5.99 -2.16
C LEU A 379 -9.19 -5.64 -3.62
N ALA A 380 -9.87 -6.52 -4.37
CA ALA A 380 -10.19 -6.30 -5.77
C ALA A 380 -11.02 -5.03 -6.00
N ASN A 381 -12.01 -4.78 -5.14
CA ASN A 381 -12.84 -3.57 -5.25
C ASN A 381 -12.02 -2.31 -4.98
N VAL A 382 -11.23 -2.30 -3.90
CA VAL A 382 -10.39 -1.14 -3.55
C VAL A 382 -9.33 -0.89 -4.62
N THR A 383 -8.63 -1.93 -5.09
CA THR A 383 -7.54 -1.76 -6.06
C THR A 383 -8.05 -1.39 -7.45
N SER A 384 -9.18 -1.96 -7.91
CA SER A 384 -9.82 -1.60 -9.18
C SER A 384 -10.20 -0.11 -9.20
N ASP A 385 -10.87 0.36 -8.14
CA ASP A 385 -11.34 1.75 -8.08
C ASP A 385 -10.18 2.73 -8.04
N VAL A 386 -9.15 2.41 -7.25
CA VAL A 386 -7.95 3.24 -7.13
C VAL A 386 -7.14 3.23 -8.43
N ALA A 387 -6.93 2.06 -9.06
CA ALA A 387 -6.23 1.97 -10.33
C ALA A 387 -6.93 2.78 -11.44
N LYS A 388 -8.27 2.74 -11.50
CA LYS A 388 -9.05 3.57 -12.45
C LYS A 388 -8.87 5.06 -12.20
N GLN A 389 -8.85 5.50 -10.94
CA GLN A 389 -8.65 6.91 -10.59
C GLN A 389 -7.22 7.36 -10.92
N ALA A 390 -6.23 6.54 -10.58
CA ALA A 390 -4.82 6.80 -10.86
C ALA A 390 -4.55 6.88 -12.37
N SER A 391 -5.11 5.96 -13.15
CA SER A 391 -5.02 5.97 -14.62
C SER A 391 -5.64 7.23 -15.22
N LYS A 392 -6.84 7.65 -14.75
CA LYS A 392 -7.46 8.91 -15.19
C LYS A 392 -6.63 10.14 -14.84
N ALA A 393 -6.05 10.18 -13.64
CA ALA A 393 -5.20 11.30 -13.20
C ALA A 393 -3.89 11.38 -13.99
N ALA A 394 -3.30 10.22 -14.32
CA ALA A 394 -2.11 10.14 -15.16
C ALA A 394 -2.40 10.64 -16.58
N GLN A 395 -3.53 10.19 -17.18
CA GLN A 395 -3.98 10.67 -18.49
C GLN A 395 -4.27 12.18 -18.49
N ALA A 396 -4.95 12.69 -17.46
CA ALA A 396 -5.26 14.12 -17.34
C ALA A 396 -4.01 14.99 -17.18
N SER A 397 -2.91 14.40 -16.68
CA SER A 397 -1.64 15.09 -16.46
C SER A 397 -0.68 14.99 -17.66
N ASN A 398 -1.10 14.39 -18.79
CA ASN A 398 -0.25 14.11 -19.96
C ASN A 398 1.08 13.42 -19.60
N LEU A 399 1.08 12.57 -18.57
CA LEU A 399 2.25 11.78 -18.22
C LEU A 399 2.40 10.70 -19.32
N GLY A 400 3.52 10.70 -20.05
CA GLY A 400 3.79 9.74 -21.15
C GLY A 400 3.77 8.27 -20.68
N GLY A 401 3.83 7.31 -21.59
CA GLY A 401 3.56 5.88 -21.29
C GLY A 401 4.69 5.07 -20.64
N GLY A 402 5.68 5.70 -20.01
CA GLY A 402 6.89 5.04 -19.48
C GLY A 402 6.75 4.41 -18.09
N ALA A 403 7.81 3.71 -17.63
CA ALA A 403 7.84 2.96 -16.37
C ALA A 403 7.57 3.79 -15.10
N GLU A 404 7.83 5.09 -15.18
CA GLU A 404 7.59 6.07 -14.12
C GLU A 404 6.09 6.25 -13.83
N VAL A 405 5.23 6.08 -14.85
CA VAL A 405 3.77 6.24 -14.72
C VAL A 405 3.10 4.99 -14.16
N ASP A 406 3.69 3.82 -14.39
CA ASP A 406 3.19 2.57 -13.82
C ASP A 406 3.32 2.54 -12.29
N GLY A 407 4.38 3.15 -11.74
CA GLY A 407 4.55 3.35 -10.30
C GLY A 407 3.39 4.16 -9.67
N PHE A 408 2.91 5.18 -10.38
CA PHE A 408 1.76 5.99 -9.96
C PHE A 408 0.45 5.17 -9.85
N SER A 409 0.33 4.11 -10.66
CA SER A 409 -0.82 3.21 -10.70
C SER A 409 -0.67 1.95 -9.83
N LYS A 410 0.48 1.78 -9.16
CA LYS A 410 0.76 0.60 -8.34
C LYS A 410 -0.26 0.50 -7.21
N THR A 411 -0.82 -0.69 -7.02
CA THR A 411 -1.76 -0.99 -5.92
C THR A 411 -1.32 -2.27 -5.18
N LEU A 412 -1.97 -2.57 -4.05
CA LEU A 412 -1.73 -3.79 -3.30
C LEU A 412 -2.05 -5.00 -4.19
N SER A 413 -1.08 -5.91 -4.38
CA SER A 413 -1.25 -7.07 -5.25
C SER A 413 -1.83 -8.28 -4.54
N SER A 414 -1.51 -8.45 -3.25
CA SER A 414 -1.99 -9.58 -2.46
C SER A 414 -2.02 -9.24 -0.97
N LEU A 415 -2.86 -9.96 -0.23
CA LEU A 415 -2.95 -9.89 1.22
C LEU A 415 -2.88 -11.32 1.78
N ASP A 416 -1.93 -11.56 2.66
CA ASP A 416 -1.87 -12.80 3.44
C ASP A 416 -2.82 -12.68 4.64
N ILE A 417 -4.07 -13.10 4.42
CA ILE A 417 -5.12 -13.00 5.42
C ILE A 417 -5.10 -14.26 6.29
N SER A 418 -4.73 -14.07 7.54
CA SER A 418 -4.81 -15.08 8.58
C SER A 418 -5.43 -14.48 9.85
N ILE A 419 -6.28 -15.27 10.51
CA ILE A 419 -6.90 -14.86 11.78
C ILE A 419 -5.88 -15.07 12.90
N GLN A 420 -5.46 -13.97 13.53
CA GLN A 420 -4.57 -14.05 14.68
C GLN A 420 -5.34 -14.45 15.95
N SER A 421 -4.69 -15.22 16.82
CA SER A 421 -5.25 -15.61 18.13
C SER A 421 -5.56 -14.41 19.02
N SER A 422 -4.79 -13.32 18.88
CA SER A 422 -5.03 -12.03 19.55
C SER A 422 -6.35 -11.39 19.11
N ASP A 423 -6.63 -11.35 17.81
CA ASP A 423 -7.87 -10.79 17.26
C ASP A 423 -9.08 -11.61 17.70
N PHE A 424 -8.93 -12.95 17.73
CA PHE A 424 -9.95 -13.84 18.28
C PHE A 424 -10.27 -13.52 19.74
N ALA A 425 -9.25 -13.39 20.59
CA ALA A 425 -9.45 -13.06 22.00
C ALA A 425 -10.16 -11.71 22.19
N ILE A 426 -9.80 -10.69 21.41
CA ILE A 426 -10.44 -9.38 21.44
C ILE A 426 -11.93 -9.48 21.09
N VAL A 427 -12.28 -10.12 19.96
CA VAL A 427 -13.68 -10.25 19.53
C VAL A 427 -14.47 -11.14 20.50
N PHE A 428 -13.86 -12.18 21.06
CA PHE A 428 -14.49 -13.07 22.04
C PHE A 428 -14.90 -12.30 23.31
N VAL A 429 -13.97 -11.54 23.89
CA VAL A 429 -14.22 -10.74 25.09
C VAL A 429 -15.22 -9.63 24.80
N LEU A 430 -15.03 -8.87 23.71
CA LEU A 430 -15.94 -7.80 23.33
C LEU A 430 -17.36 -8.32 23.06
N GLY A 431 -17.50 -9.47 22.40
CA GLY A 431 -18.78 -10.10 22.12
C GLY A 431 -19.51 -10.50 23.40
N LEU A 432 -18.80 -11.08 24.39
CA LEU A 432 -19.40 -11.41 25.68
C LEU A 432 -19.83 -10.16 26.46
N VAL A 433 -18.97 -9.15 26.53
CA VAL A 433 -19.28 -7.88 27.22
C VAL A 433 -20.49 -7.21 26.57
N LEU A 434 -20.54 -7.17 25.25
CA LEU A 434 -21.66 -6.62 24.49
C LEU A 434 -22.97 -7.34 24.81
N VAL A 435 -23.00 -8.67 24.78
CA VAL A 435 -24.20 -9.45 25.09
C VAL A 435 -24.69 -9.15 26.51
N VAL A 436 -23.79 -9.07 27.49
CA VAL A 436 -24.13 -8.74 28.88
C VAL A 436 -24.72 -7.33 28.98
N LEU A 437 -24.08 -6.34 28.35
CA LEU A 437 -24.54 -4.95 28.40
C LEU A 437 -25.90 -4.75 27.72
N VAL A 438 -26.07 -5.31 26.52
CA VAL A 438 -27.34 -5.23 25.77
C VAL A 438 -28.45 -5.94 26.55
N MET A 439 -28.16 -7.09 27.16
CA MET A 439 -29.13 -7.79 28.00
C MET A 439 -29.52 -6.98 29.24
N ALA A 440 -28.57 -6.35 29.91
CA ALA A 440 -28.83 -5.51 31.08
C ALA A 440 -29.70 -4.30 30.71
N LEU A 441 -29.41 -3.64 29.59
CA LEU A 441 -30.18 -2.51 29.07
C LEU A 441 -31.59 -2.92 28.64
N ALA A 442 -31.74 -4.05 27.95
CA ALA A 442 -33.05 -4.54 27.53
C ALA A 442 -33.91 -4.98 28.74
N SER A 443 -33.28 -5.49 29.80
CA SER A 443 -33.98 -5.99 30.99
C SER A 443 -34.34 -4.88 32.00
N SER A 444 -33.57 -3.79 32.06
CA SER A 444 -33.75 -2.73 33.06
C SER A 444 -35.15 -2.12 33.01
N ASN A 445 -35.63 -1.73 31.82
CA ASN A 445 -36.95 -1.13 31.62
C ASN A 445 -38.11 -2.00 32.12
N LEU A 446 -37.96 -3.33 32.12
CA LEU A 446 -38.98 -4.25 32.60
C LEU A 446 -38.82 -4.56 34.10
N LEU A 447 -37.58 -4.78 34.56
CA LEU A 447 -37.28 -5.21 35.94
C LEU A 447 -37.53 -4.10 36.97
N PHE A 448 -37.50 -2.82 36.57
CA PHE A 448 -37.81 -1.69 37.44
C PHE A 448 -39.31 -1.39 37.58
N LYS A 449 -40.19 -2.07 36.83
CA LYS A 449 -41.65 -1.92 36.97
C LYS A 449 -42.18 -2.62 38.22
N GLN A 450 -43.32 -2.15 38.74
CA GLN A 450 -43.95 -2.81 39.87
C GLN A 450 -44.57 -4.15 39.45
N PRO A 451 -44.56 -5.19 40.32
CA PRO A 451 -45.15 -6.50 40.00
C PRO A 451 -46.62 -6.39 39.59
N LYS A 452 -47.36 -5.48 40.23
CA LYS A 452 -48.75 -5.17 39.92
C LYS A 452 -48.94 -4.68 38.48
N GLU A 453 -48.07 -3.77 38.00
CA GLU A 453 -48.11 -3.25 36.62
C GLU A 453 -47.79 -4.36 35.60
N LEU A 454 -46.78 -5.19 35.90
CA LEU A 454 -46.38 -6.29 35.02
C LEU A 454 -47.50 -7.33 34.81
N LEU A 455 -48.32 -7.55 35.85
CA LEU A 455 -49.42 -8.51 35.87
C LEU A 455 -50.76 -7.94 35.35
N LEU A 456 -51.00 -6.63 35.50
CA LEU A 456 -52.27 -5.97 35.15
C LEU A 456 -52.33 -5.34 33.76
N ASP A 457 -51.20 -5.02 33.11
CA ASP A 457 -51.16 -4.43 31.75
C ASP A 457 -51.61 -5.46 30.66
N SER A 458 -52.71 -6.17 30.85
CA SER A 458 -53.34 -6.97 29.80
C SER A 458 -54.55 -6.22 29.28
N GLU A 459 -54.28 -5.09 28.62
CA GLU A 459 -55.06 -4.61 27.49
C GLU A 459 -54.14 -4.50 26.27
#